data_AF-A0A1I7ECE2-F1
#
_entry.id   AF-A0A1I7ECE2-F1
#
_cell.length_a   1.000
_cell.length_b   1.000
_cell.length_c   1.000
_cell.angle_alpha   90.00
_cell.angle_beta   90.00
_cell.angle_gamma   90.00
#
_symmetry.space_group_name_H-M   'P 1'
#
loop_
_entity.id
_entity.type
_entity.pdbx_description
1 polymer ?
#
loop_
_entity_poly.entity_id
_entity_poly.type
_entity_poly.pdbx_seq_one_letter_code
_entity_poly.pdbx_strand_id
1 'polypeptide(L)' 'MVASYPSAELMRLVNGYQVSQAIHVVATLGIADVLKDGPRTSEDLAAATDSHPRSLYRVLRARGRRGIP' A
#
# COMPACT_ATOMS: atom_id res chain seq x y z
N MET A 1 -3.35 -31.31 5.61
CA MET A 1 -4.39 -30.27 5.41
C MET A 1 -4.32 -29.31 6.59
N VAL A 2 -3.83 -28.08 6.39
CA VAL A 2 -3.79 -27.09 7.47
C VAL A 2 -5.23 -26.59 7.68
N ALA A 3 -5.78 -26.77 8.87
CA ALA A 3 -7.09 -26.21 9.20
C ALA A 3 -7.03 -24.69 9.06
N SER A 4 -7.77 -24.14 8.09
CA SER A 4 -7.95 -22.69 8.00
C SER A 4 -8.84 -22.28 9.17
N TYR A 5 -8.29 -21.50 10.10
CA TYR A 5 -9.07 -20.95 11.20
C TYR A 5 -10.17 -20.06 10.59
N PRO A 6 -11.46 -20.23 10.94
CA PRO A 6 -12.55 -19.43 10.38
C PRO A 6 -12.31 -17.91 10.50
N SER A 7 -11.62 -17.49 11.56
CA SER A 7 -11.16 -16.12 11.76
C SER A 7 -10.14 -15.65 10.72
N ALA A 8 -9.21 -16.52 10.29
CA ALA A 8 -8.23 -16.20 9.27
C ALA A 8 -8.88 -16.02 7.88
N GLU A 9 -9.86 -16.85 7.53
CA GLU A 9 -10.59 -16.72 6.26
C GLU A 9 -11.49 -15.47 6.24
N LEU A 10 -12.16 -15.17 7.35
CA LEU A 10 -12.87 -13.89 7.51
C LEU A 10 -11.93 -12.70 7.32
N MET A 11 -10.75 -12.72 7.95
CA MET A 11 -9.76 -11.64 7.79
C MET A 11 -9.25 -11.54 6.34
N ARG A 12 -9.15 -12.64 5.59
CA ARG A 12 -8.78 -12.62 4.17
C ARG A 12 -9.84 -11.91 3.33
N LEU A 13 -11.12 -12.23 3.56
CA LEU A 13 -12.24 -11.61 2.85
C LEU A 13 -12.37 -10.12 3.18
N VAL A 14 -12.31 -9.77 4.48
CA VAL A 14 -12.36 -8.37 4.94
C VAL A 14 -11.21 -7.55 4.34
N ASN A 15 -10.02 -8.12 4.20
CA ASN A 15 -8.86 -7.40 3.68
C ASN A 15 -8.70 -7.48 2.14
N GLY A 16 -9.63 -8.12 1.42
CA GLY A 16 -9.52 -8.31 -0.04
C GLY A 16 -9.44 -6.99 -0.83
N TYR A 17 -10.05 -5.92 -0.33
CA TYR A 17 -10.10 -4.61 -0.99
C TYR A 17 -8.81 -3.77 -0.85
N GLN A 18 -7.91 -4.14 0.07
CA GLN A 18 -6.70 -3.34 0.39
C GLN A 18 -5.82 -3.10 -0.84
N VAL A 19 -5.89 -4.02 -1.82
CA VAL A 19 -5.20 -3.86 -3.08
C VAL A 19 -5.75 -2.63 -3.83
N SER A 20 -7.00 -2.68 -4.26
CA SER A 20 -7.61 -1.59 -5.01
C SER A 20 -7.49 -0.24 -4.27
N GLN A 21 -7.64 -0.24 -2.94
CA GLN A 21 -7.47 0.97 -2.13
C GLN A 21 -6.05 1.57 -2.24
N ALA A 22 -4.99 0.76 -2.13
CA ALA A 22 -3.63 1.31 -2.21
C ALA A 22 -3.29 1.84 -3.62
N ILE A 23 -3.79 1.18 -4.68
CA ILE A 23 -3.64 1.69 -6.07
C ILE A 23 -4.36 3.02 -6.20
N HIS A 24 -5.58 3.11 -5.67
CA HIS A 24 -6.35 4.34 -5.66
C HIS A 24 -5.58 5.47 -4.95
N VAL A 25 -5.04 5.24 -3.75
CA VAL A 25 -4.25 6.25 -3.03
C VAL A 25 -3.01 6.69 -3.83
N VAL A 26 -2.25 5.75 -4.40
CA VAL A 26 -1.06 6.05 -5.23
C VAL A 26 -1.43 6.90 -6.44
N ALA A 27 -2.56 6.58 -7.10
CA ALA A 27 -3.03 7.32 -8.27
C ALA A 27 -3.58 8.71 -7.88
N THR A 28 -4.38 8.80 -6.82
CA THR A 28 -4.96 10.06 -6.34
C THR A 28 -3.91 11.05 -5.86
N LEU A 29 -2.84 10.56 -5.22
CA LEU A 29 -1.75 11.40 -4.74
C LEU A 29 -0.68 11.66 -5.82
N GLY A 30 -0.81 11.13 -7.04
CA GLY A 30 0.20 11.31 -8.08
C GLY A 30 1.58 10.71 -7.74
N ILE A 31 1.62 9.71 -6.87
CA ILE A 31 2.88 9.13 -6.36
C ILE A 31 3.71 8.52 -7.49
N ALA A 32 3.06 7.99 -8.53
CA ALA A 32 3.74 7.45 -9.71
C ALA A 32 4.56 8.52 -10.44
N ASP A 33 4.04 9.74 -10.55
CA ASP A 33 4.73 10.86 -11.20
C ASP A 33 5.93 11.33 -10.38
N VAL A 34 5.81 11.28 -9.05
CA VAL A 34 6.88 11.64 -8.12
C VAL A 34 8.03 10.61 -8.16
N LEU A 35 7.72 9.35 -8.44
CA LEU A 35 8.69 8.24 -8.51
C LEU A 35 9.34 8.07 -9.89
N LYS A 36 8.92 8.83 -10.92
CA LYS A 36 9.42 8.67 -12.29
C LYS A 36 10.95 8.79 -12.40
N ASP A 37 11.56 9.61 -11.54
CA ASP A 37 12.99 9.93 -11.54
C ASP A 37 13.80 9.00 -10.61
N GLY A 38 13.14 8.05 -9.94
CA GLY A 38 13.78 7.03 -9.11
C GLY A 38 13.14 6.83 -7.73
N PRO A 39 13.66 5.87 -6.95
CA PRO A 39 13.18 5.58 -5.60
C PRO A 39 13.28 6.80 -4.67
N ARG A 40 12.23 7.05 -3.89
CA ARG A 40 12.10 8.17 -2.94
C ARG A 40 11.68 7.65 -1.58
N THR A 41 12.02 8.37 -0.51
CA THR A 41 11.56 8.00 0.84
C THR A 41 10.07 8.30 1.00
N SER A 42 9.42 7.65 1.97
CA SER A 42 8.03 7.96 2.32
C SER A 42 7.84 9.42 2.73
N GLU A 43 8.86 10.00 3.35
CA GLU A 43 8.93 11.38 3.78
C GLU A 43 8.96 12.33 2.59
N ASP A 44 9.80 12.05 1.58
CA ASP A 44 9.88 12.85 0.34
C ASP A 44 8.57 12.79 -0.45
N LEU A 45 7.96 11.60 -0.52
CA LEU A 45 6.67 11.41 -1.18
C LEU A 45 5.55 12.15 -0.45
N ALA A 46 5.55 12.11 0.89
CA ALA A 46 4.57 12.80 1.70
C ALA A 46 4.68 14.31 1.56
N ALA A 47 5.90 14.85 1.57
CA ALA A 47 6.14 16.27 1.32
C ALA A 47 5.71 16.70 -0.09
N ALA A 48 5.98 15.88 -1.12
CA ALA A 48 5.61 16.18 -2.50
C ALA A 48 4.09 16.11 -2.78
N THR A 49 3.33 15.41 -1.93
CA THR A 49 1.89 15.16 -2.13
C THR A 49 1.00 15.77 -1.06
N ASP A 50 1.57 16.60 -0.19
CA ASP A 50 0.91 17.19 0.98
C ASP A 50 0.11 16.15 1.80
N SER A 51 0.74 15.00 2.04
CA SER A 51 0.12 13.87 2.71
C SER A 51 0.85 13.49 4.01
N HIS A 52 0.18 12.73 4.88
CA HIS A 52 0.79 12.33 6.16
C HIS A 52 1.83 11.20 5.94
N PRO A 53 3.12 11.37 6.31
CA PRO A 53 4.19 10.40 6.07
C PRO A 53 3.91 8.99 6.63
N ARG A 54 3.55 8.88 7.91
CA ARG A 54 3.24 7.56 8.54
C ARG A 54 2.07 6.83 7.89
N SER A 55 1.02 7.56 7.49
CA SER A 55 -0.14 6.96 6.82
C SER A 55 0.24 6.47 5.43
N LEU A 56 0.97 7.28 4.67
CA LEU A 56 1.49 6.92 3.35
C LEU A 56 2.41 5.70 3.43
N TYR A 57 3.34 5.68 4.39
CA TYR A 57 4.21 4.54 4.64
C TYR A 57 3.42 3.24 4.91
N ARG A 58 2.33 3.30 5.70
CA ARG A 58 1.48 2.12 5.96
C ARG A 58 0.84 1.59 4.69
N VAL A 59 0.34 2.48 3.81
CA VAL A 59 -0.28 2.11 2.53
C VAL A 59 0.75 1.47 1.59
N LEU A 60 1.93 2.09 1.44
CA LEU A 60 3.01 1.59 0.59
C LEU A 60 3.57 0.26 1.12
N ARG A 61 3.76 0.12 2.44
CA ARG A 61 4.24 -1.12 3.08
C ARG A 61 3.24 -2.27 2.96
N ALA A 62 1.93 -2.00 3.02
CA ALA A 62 0.90 -3.01 2.80
C ALA A 62 1.00 -3.65 1.39
N ARG A 63 1.67 -2.98 0.44
CA ARG A 63 1.97 -3.52 -0.89
C ARG A 63 3.34 -4.17 -1.03
N GLY A 64 4.35 -3.70 -0.29
CA GLY A 64 5.71 -4.28 -0.31
C GLY A 64 5.82 -5.76 0.09
N ARG A 65 4.75 -6.38 0.62
CA ARG A 65 4.72 -7.82 0.96
C ARG A 65 4.28 -8.74 -0.19
N ARG A 66 4.04 -8.21 -1.39
CA ARG A 66 3.81 -8.99 -2.63
C ARG A 66 4.79 -8.54 -3.71
N GLY A 67 6.09 -8.71 -3.44
CA GLY A 67 7.05 -8.91 -4.52
C GLY A 67 6.74 -10.27 -5.13
N ILE A 68 6.13 -10.27 -6.31
CA ILE A 68 6.13 -11.46 -7.17
C ILE A 68 7.57 -11.57 -7.70
N PRO A 69 8.22 -12.75 -7.62
CA PRO A 69 9.56 -12.96 -8.19
C PRO A 69 9.58 -12.73 -9.71
#